data_AF-A0AAU9XFV2-F1
#
_entry.id   AF-A0AAU9XFV2-F1
#
_cell.length_a   1.000
_cell.length_b   1.000
_cell.length_c   1.000
_cell.angle_alpha   90.00
_cell.angle_beta   90.00
_cell.angle_gamma   90.00
#
_symmetry.space_group_name_H-M   'P 1'
#
loop_
_entity.id
_entity.type
_entity.pdbx_description
1 polymer ?
#
loop_
_entity_poly.entity_id
_entity_poly.type
_entity_poly.pdbx_seq_one_letter_code
_entity_poly.pdbx_strand_id
1 'polypeptide(L)'
;MESLKEKLGGFRLRSDSCTFVLESEFRVSYLGFCMNTREGVEGIRAAVEEIKKTASHECCRNTTQTNCIKISTKGLCLMERKREKDILLTFIPLRNISYGFINEKDSNVFAFNHHVSKNHVECHAVVCESALKAREINEALYASFRTDHFETLRKGREKMRECLQSDAMHELKDRKPNMN
;
A
#
# COMPACT_ATOMS: atom_id res chain seq x y z
N MET A 1 40.40 0.70 -24.52
CA MET A 1 39.95 2.00 -24.00
C MET A 1 38.44 2.05 -24.09
N GLU A 2 37.81 2.21 -22.94
CA GLU A 2 36.36 2.26 -22.73
C GLU A 2 35.73 3.53 -23.29
N SER A 3 34.44 3.47 -23.65
CA SER A 3 33.49 4.60 -23.63
C SER A 3 32.08 4.05 -23.88
N LEU A 4 31.41 3.62 -22.82
CA LEU A 4 30.38 4.32 -22.04
C LEU A 4 28.97 4.28 -22.67
N LYS A 5 28.08 3.61 -21.94
CA LYS A 5 26.65 3.46 -22.19
C LYS A 5 25.93 4.79 -21.92
N GLU A 6 25.08 5.23 -22.84
CA GLU A 6 23.92 6.07 -22.49
C GLU A 6 22.63 5.36 -22.89
N LYS A 7 21.95 4.85 -21.86
CA LYS A 7 20.53 4.49 -21.90
C LYS A 7 19.73 5.77 -21.76
N LEU A 8 19.07 6.20 -22.83
CA LEU A 8 17.93 7.11 -22.76
C LEU A 8 16.73 6.40 -23.39
N GLY A 9 16.00 5.67 -22.53
CA GLY A 9 14.68 5.16 -22.88
C GLY A 9 13.72 6.33 -23.01
N GLY A 10 13.17 6.50 -24.21
CA GLY A 10 12.40 7.67 -24.61
C GLY A 10 11.18 7.95 -23.74
N PHE A 11 11.16 9.13 -23.13
CA PHE A 11 9.95 9.81 -22.69
C PHE A 11 9.24 10.40 -23.91
N ARG A 12 8.07 9.85 -24.28
CA ARG A 12 7.07 10.60 -25.05
C ARG A 12 6.08 11.20 -24.06
N LEU A 13 6.27 12.48 -23.74
CA LEU A 13 5.23 13.30 -23.11
C LEU A 13 4.12 13.57 -24.12
N ARG A 14 2.89 13.18 -23.79
CA ARG A 14 1.68 13.89 -24.22
C ARG A 14 0.83 14.19 -23.00
N SER A 15 0.42 15.45 -22.94
CA SER A 15 -0.41 16.08 -21.91
C SER A 15 -1.75 15.35 -21.78
N ASP A 16 -2.12 14.98 -20.55
CA ASP A 16 -3.36 15.36 -19.85
C ASP A 16 -3.56 14.44 -18.61
N SER A 17 -3.58 15.05 -17.42
CA SER A 17 -3.74 14.42 -16.09
C SER A 17 -2.97 13.11 -15.86
N CYS A 18 -1.64 13.17 -15.78
CA CYS A 18 -0.85 12.01 -15.37
C CYS A 18 -0.82 11.90 -13.84
N THR A 19 -1.88 11.35 -13.23
CA THR A 19 -1.71 10.64 -11.97
C THR A 19 -0.80 9.46 -12.29
N PHE A 20 0.50 9.61 -12.06
CA PHE A 20 1.41 8.47 -12.04
C PHE A 20 0.84 7.49 -11.02
N VAL A 21 0.21 6.41 -11.48
CA VAL A 21 -0.11 5.29 -10.62
C VAL A 21 1.23 4.71 -10.24
N LEU A 22 1.76 5.15 -9.09
CA LEU A 22 2.97 4.61 -8.47
C LEU A 22 2.64 3.18 -8.05
N GLU A 23 2.72 2.27 -9.01
CA GLU A 23 2.66 0.85 -8.77
C GLU A 23 4.10 0.34 -8.63
N SER A 24 4.43 -0.13 -7.44
CA SER A 24 5.74 -0.70 -7.14
C SER A 24 5.61 -2.20 -6.99
N GLU A 25 6.53 -2.95 -7.59
CA GLU A 25 6.53 -4.41 -7.59
C GLU A 25 7.82 -4.96 -7.00
N PHE A 26 7.69 -5.94 -6.10
CA PHE A 26 8.80 -6.51 -5.35
C PHE A 26 8.72 -8.03 -5.29
N ARG A 27 9.84 -8.70 -5.58
CA ARG A 27 9.99 -10.15 -5.32
C ARG A 27 10.26 -10.37 -3.84
N VAL A 28 9.55 -11.33 -3.26
CA VAL A 28 9.63 -11.66 -1.84
C VAL A 28 9.44 -13.17 -1.63
N SER A 29 9.72 -13.65 -0.43
CA SER A 29 9.31 -14.98 0.02
C SER A 29 8.33 -14.80 1.18
N TYR A 30 7.08 -15.23 1.01
CA TYR A 30 6.07 -15.06 2.04
C TYR A 30 6.26 -16.04 3.19
N LEU A 31 6.31 -15.52 4.42
CA LEU A 31 6.53 -16.34 5.62
C LEU A 31 5.22 -16.87 6.20
N GLY A 32 4.14 -16.09 6.09
CA GLY A 32 2.88 -16.41 6.75
C GLY A 32 2.21 -15.18 7.33
N PHE A 33 1.16 -15.46 8.08
CA PHE A 33 0.49 -14.49 8.93
C PHE A 33 0.03 -15.14 10.23
N CYS A 34 -0.16 -14.34 11.27
CA CYS A 34 -0.85 -14.75 12.48
C CYS A 34 -1.74 -13.62 12.99
N MET A 35 -2.64 -13.94 13.92
CA MET A 35 -3.48 -12.95 14.55
C MET A 35 -2.65 -12.07 15.51
N ASN A 36 -2.63 -10.77 15.26
CA ASN A 36 -1.98 -9.81 16.13
C ASN A 36 -2.95 -9.36 17.23
N THR A 37 -2.70 -9.83 18.45
CA THR A 37 -3.53 -9.56 19.64
C THR A 37 -3.02 -8.41 20.50
N ARG A 38 -1.88 -7.82 20.15
CA ARG A 38 -1.20 -6.79 20.93
C ARG A 38 -1.11 -5.48 20.16
N GLU A 39 -1.19 -4.37 20.88
CA GLU A 39 -1.11 -3.05 20.28
C GLU A 39 0.34 -2.63 19.96
N GLY A 40 0.47 -1.76 18.97
CA GLY A 40 1.73 -1.10 18.63
C GLY A 40 2.79 -2.02 18.02
N VAL A 41 4.03 -1.52 18.02
CA VAL A 41 5.19 -2.16 17.38
C VAL A 41 5.56 -3.48 18.05
N GLU A 42 5.39 -3.59 19.37
CA GLU A 42 5.67 -4.81 20.12
C GLU A 42 4.78 -5.98 19.70
N GLY A 43 3.51 -5.71 19.34
CA GLY A 43 2.62 -6.74 18.81
C GLY A 43 3.09 -7.29 17.47
N ILE A 44 3.52 -6.40 16.57
CA ILE A 44 4.07 -6.79 15.26
C ILE A 44 5.36 -7.60 15.44
N ARG A 45 6.26 -7.17 16.33
CA ARG A 45 7.50 -7.90 16.61
C ARG A 45 7.20 -9.31 17.15
N ALA A 46 6.28 -9.44 18.09
CA ALA A 46 5.88 -10.73 18.63
C ALA A 46 5.25 -11.64 17.56
N ALA A 47 4.39 -11.07 16.71
CA ALA A 47 3.76 -11.78 15.61
C ALA A 47 4.78 -12.28 14.57
N VAL A 48 5.79 -11.47 14.21
CA VAL A 48 6.86 -11.89 13.30
C VAL A 48 7.63 -13.09 13.85
N GLU A 49 7.93 -13.09 15.15
CA GLU A 49 8.61 -14.23 15.79
C GLU A 49 7.72 -15.48 15.85
N GLU A 50 6.41 -15.33 16.07
CA GLU A 50 5.46 -16.44 15.99
C GLU A 50 5.36 -17.00 14.57
N ILE A 51 5.26 -16.14 13.56
CA ILE A 51 5.22 -16.53 12.14
C ILE A 51 6.47 -17.30 11.77
N LYS A 52 7.66 -16.86 12.18
CA LYS A 52 8.90 -17.60 11.90
C LYS A 52 8.92 -18.98 12.55
N LYS A 53 8.44 -19.10 13.79
CA LYS A 53 8.32 -20.39 14.49
C LYS A 53 7.34 -21.33 13.79
N THR A 54 6.22 -20.81 13.29
CA THR A 54 5.22 -21.63 12.58
C THR A 54 5.60 -21.93 11.13
N ALA A 55 6.35 -21.03 10.47
CA ALA A 55 6.90 -21.26 9.15
C ALA A 55 7.89 -22.43 9.13
N SER A 56 8.63 -22.67 10.22
CA SER A 56 9.44 -23.88 10.38
C SER A 56 8.63 -25.18 10.59
N HIS A 57 7.31 -25.09 10.78
CA HIS A 57 6.45 -26.21 11.19
C HIS A 57 5.25 -26.48 10.25
N GLU A 58 5.30 -26.06 8.98
CA GLU A 58 4.29 -26.37 7.94
C GLU A 58 2.84 -26.01 8.32
N CYS A 59 2.43 -24.74 8.24
CA CYS A 59 0.98 -24.45 8.21
C CYS A 59 0.65 -23.07 7.64
N CYS A 60 0.39 -22.99 6.32
CA CYS A 60 -0.51 -22.03 5.65
C CYS A 60 -0.54 -22.32 4.15
N ARG A 61 -1.47 -23.16 3.68
CA ARG A 61 -1.44 -23.76 2.33
C ARG A 61 -1.78 -22.84 1.15
N ASN A 62 -2.36 -21.66 1.37
CA ASN A 62 -2.89 -20.83 0.26
C ASN A 62 -2.03 -19.59 -0.06
N THR A 63 -1.31 -19.04 0.92
CA THR A 63 -0.47 -17.83 0.74
C THR A 63 1.03 -18.14 0.67
N THR A 64 1.45 -19.38 0.96
CA THR A 64 2.83 -19.89 0.78
C THR A 64 3.36 -19.77 -0.65
N GLN A 65 2.47 -19.63 -1.65
CA GLN A 65 2.83 -19.42 -3.05
C GLN A 65 3.15 -17.95 -3.39
N THR A 66 2.94 -17.03 -2.44
CA THR A 66 3.23 -15.61 -2.67
C THR A 66 4.74 -15.41 -2.80
N ASN A 67 5.16 -15.01 -4.00
CA ASN A 67 6.55 -14.69 -4.32
C ASN A 67 6.72 -13.24 -4.81
N CYS A 68 5.63 -12.47 -4.83
CA CYS A 68 5.60 -11.11 -5.33
C CYS A 68 4.58 -10.27 -4.56
N ILE A 69 4.96 -9.03 -4.24
CA ILE A 69 4.07 -8.00 -3.70
C ILE A 69 3.97 -6.86 -4.71
N LYS A 70 2.75 -6.39 -4.98
CA LYS A 70 2.50 -5.12 -5.69
C LYS A 70 1.84 -4.12 -4.76
N ILE A 71 2.34 -2.90 -4.73
CA ILE A 71 1.83 -1.81 -3.90
C ILE A 71 1.37 -0.68 -4.83
N SER A 72 0.17 -0.18 -4.59
CA SER A 72 -0.39 0.99 -5.26
C SER A 72 -1.16 1.86 -4.26
N THR A 73 -1.68 2.99 -4.73
CA THR A 73 -2.60 3.84 -3.94
C THR A 73 -3.91 3.14 -3.59
N LYS A 74 -4.29 2.06 -4.30
CA LYS A 74 -5.49 1.28 -3.98
C LYS A 74 -5.26 0.29 -2.84
N GLY A 75 -4.03 -0.21 -2.68
CA GLY A 75 -3.72 -1.26 -1.73
C GLY A 75 -2.53 -2.12 -2.13
N LEU A 76 -2.43 -3.26 -1.46
CA LEU A 76 -1.36 -4.23 -1.59
C LEU A 76 -1.89 -5.54 -2.17
N CYS A 77 -1.22 -6.07 -3.18
CA CYS A 77 -1.51 -7.38 -3.77
C CYS A 77 -0.43 -8.37 -3.36
N LEU A 78 -0.84 -9.52 -2.82
CA LEU A 78 -0.03 -10.72 -2.71
C LEU A 78 -0.25 -11.57 -3.97
N MET A 79 0.84 -11.90 -4.66
CA MET A 79 0.77 -12.60 -5.94
C MET A 79 1.73 -13.79 -6.01
N GLU A 80 1.32 -14.80 -6.77
CA GLU A 80 2.18 -15.85 -7.27
C GLU A 80 2.55 -15.51 -8.72
N ARG A 81 3.79 -15.07 -8.93
CA ARG A 81 4.38 -14.85 -10.26
C ARG A 81 4.86 -16.17 -10.83
N LYS A 82 4.26 -16.59 -11.95
CA LYS A 82 4.73 -17.71 -12.78
C LYS A 82 5.35 -17.18 -14.08
N ARG A 83 6.01 -18.07 -14.84
CA ARG A 83 6.61 -17.71 -16.13
C ARG A 83 5.58 -17.19 -17.14
N GLU A 84 4.39 -17.77 -17.14
CA GLU A 84 3.36 -17.51 -18.15
C GLU A 84 2.34 -16.45 -17.72
N LYS A 85 2.03 -16.38 -16.43
CA LYS A 85 1.06 -15.43 -15.88
C LYS A 85 1.29 -15.14 -14.40
N ASP A 86 0.99 -13.92 -14.00
CA ASP A 86 0.86 -13.55 -12.60
C ASP A 86 -0.53 -13.97 -12.09
N ILE A 87 -0.58 -14.56 -10.91
CA ILE A 87 -1.82 -14.96 -10.25
C ILE A 87 -2.00 -14.09 -9.00
N LEU A 88 -3.09 -13.33 -8.97
CA LEU A 88 -3.49 -12.59 -7.78
C LEU A 88 -4.02 -13.59 -6.73
N LEU A 89 -3.34 -13.68 -5.59
CA LEU A 89 -3.76 -14.54 -4.48
C LEU A 89 -4.61 -13.78 -3.47
N THR A 90 -4.22 -12.54 -3.16
CA THR A 90 -4.93 -11.71 -2.19
C THR A 90 -4.76 -10.24 -2.54
N PHE A 91 -5.85 -9.47 -2.44
CA PHE A 91 -5.83 -8.02 -2.50
C PHE A 91 -6.27 -7.45 -1.17
N ILE A 92 -5.45 -6.56 -0.59
CA ILE A 92 -5.71 -5.87 0.67
C ILE A 92 -5.84 -4.38 0.38
N PRO A 93 -7.03 -3.78 0.55
CA PRO A 93 -7.22 -2.35 0.38
C PRO A 93 -6.31 -1.54 1.31
N LEU A 94 -5.79 -0.42 0.82
CA LEU A 94 -4.85 0.41 1.60
C LEU A 94 -5.44 0.83 2.96
N ARG A 95 -6.73 1.18 2.99
CA ARG A 95 -7.48 1.53 4.22
C ARG A 95 -7.56 0.41 5.27
N ASN A 96 -7.31 -0.83 4.88
CA ASN A 96 -7.28 -1.98 5.79
C ASN A 96 -5.85 -2.31 6.24
N ILE A 97 -4.87 -1.46 5.94
CA ILE A 97 -3.47 -1.61 6.36
C ILE A 97 -3.14 -0.45 7.30
N SER A 98 -2.39 -0.71 8.38
CA SER A 98 -2.12 0.32 9.40
C SER A 98 -0.65 0.57 9.71
N TYR A 99 0.22 -0.41 9.51
CA TYR A 99 1.64 -0.30 9.86
C TYR A 99 2.48 -1.16 8.94
N GLY A 100 3.59 -0.61 8.43
CA GLY A 100 4.72 -1.37 7.87
C GLY A 100 5.85 -1.38 8.90
N PHE A 101 6.47 -2.54 9.10
CA PHE A 101 7.51 -2.77 10.09
C PHE A 101 8.67 -3.53 9.48
N ILE A 102 9.89 -3.11 9.81
CA ILE A 102 11.12 -3.81 9.47
C ILE A 102 11.78 -4.20 10.78
N ASN A 103 12.04 -5.49 10.97
CA ASN A 103 12.67 -5.97 12.20
C ASN A 103 14.16 -5.60 12.19
N GLU A 104 14.66 -4.96 13.25
CA GLU A 104 16.08 -4.59 13.33
C GLU A 104 17.00 -5.81 13.34
N LYS A 105 16.58 -6.90 14.01
CA LYS A 105 17.35 -8.14 14.07
C LYS A 105 17.36 -8.90 12.74
N ASP A 106 16.28 -8.76 11.97
CA ASP A 106 16.10 -9.39 10.66
C ASP A 106 15.70 -8.32 9.65
N SER A 107 16.66 -7.46 9.32
CA SER A 107 16.41 -6.25 8.55
C SER A 107 15.91 -6.49 7.12
N ASN A 108 15.96 -7.72 6.62
CA ASN A 108 15.35 -8.15 5.36
C ASN A 108 13.90 -8.64 5.51
N VAL A 109 13.35 -8.71 6.72
CA VAL A 109 11.95 -9.07 6.95
C VAL A 109 11.10 -7.81 6.99
N PHE A 110 10.10 -7.78 6.13
CA PHE A 110 9.06 -6.76 6.12
C PHE A 110 7.76 -7.38 6.64
N ALA A 111 7.08 -6.68 7.55
CA ALA A 111 5.81 -7.09 8.10
C ALA A 111 4.79 -5.95 8.06
N PHE A 112 3.51 -6.28 7.99
CA PHE A 112 2.44 -5.30 8.04
C PHE A 112 1.17 -5.84 8.68
N ASN A 113 0.40 -4.94 9.28
CA ASN A 113 -0.91 -5.27 9.86
C ASN A 113 -2.03 -5.09 8.83
N HIS A 114 -2.85 -6.12 8.67
CA HIS A 114 -4.09 -6.15 7.91
C HIS A 114 -5.30 -6.23 8.87
N HIS A 115 -6.18 -5.24 8.78
CA HIS A 115 -7.43 -5.18 9.54
C HIS A 115 -8.55 -5.90 8.77
N VAL A 116 -8.78 -7.17 9.11
CA VAL A 116 -9.90 -7.95 8.53
C VAL A 116 -11.22 -7.47 9.11
N SER A 117 -11.23 -7.13 10.40
CA SER A 117 -12.36 -6.48 11.07
C SER A 117 -11.86 -5.61 12.23
N LYS A 118 -12.77 -4.89 12.91
CA LYS A 118 -12.43 -4.06 14.08
C LYS A 118 -11.74 -4.83 15.21
N ASN A 119 -12.03 -6.13 15.35
CA ASN A 119 -11.52 -6.98 16.42
C ASN A 119 -10.57 -8.07 15.90
N HIS A 120 -10.24 -8.04 14.60
CA HIS A 120 -9.41 -9.07 13.97
C HIS A 120 -8.34 -8.40 13.11
N VAL A 121 -7.13 -8.40 13.64
CA VAL A 121 -5.94 -7.87 12.96
C VAL A 121 -4.98 -9.02 12.70
N GLU A 122 -4.57 -9.15 11.44
CA GLU A 122 -3.57 -10.12 11.01
C GLU A 122 -2.25 -9.40 10.78
N CYS A 123 -1.15 -9.94 11.31
CA CYS A 123 0.18 -9.51 10.93
C CYS A 123 0.69 -10.44 9.83
N HIS A 124 1.04 -9.89 8.67
CA HIS A 124 1.65 -10.62 7.57
C HIS A 124 3.15 -10.34 7.55
N ALA A 125 3.97 -11.33 7.22
CA ALA A 125 5.42 -11.15 7.12
C ALA A 125 6.00 -11.79 5.85
N VAL A 126 7.01 -11.13 5.29
CA VAL A 126 7.75 -11.60 4.12
C VAL A 126 9.25 -11.40 4.30
N VAL A 127 10.04 -12.28 3.70
CA VAL A 127 11.48 -12.13 3.55
C VAL A 127 11.76 -11.47 2.21
N CYS A 128 12.59 -10.44 2.24
CA CYS A 128 13.08 -9.74 1.06
C CYS A 128 14.49 -10.24 0.72
N GLU A 129 14.90 -10.03 -0.53
CA GLU A 129 16.27 -10.36 -0.99
C GLU A 129 17.35 -9.64 -0.17
N SER A 130 17.06 -8.43 0.32
CA SER A 130 17.98 -7.64 1.14
C SER A 130 17.24 -6.70 2.07
N ALA A 131 17.97 -6.16 3.06
CA ALA A 131 17.47 -5.11 3.93
C ALA A 131 17.07 -3.83 3.18
N LEU A 132 17.79 -3.51 2.09
CA LEU A 132 17.44 -2.40 1.21
C LEU A 132 16.06 -2.63 0.57
N LYS A 133 15.79 -3.84 0.07
CA LYS A 133 14.48 -4.18 -0.53
C LYS A 133 13.34 -4.10 0.49
N ALA A 134 13.56 -4.53 1.73
CA ALA A 134 12.57 -4.36 2.80
C ALA A 134 12.25 -2.87 3.05
N ARG A 135 13.27 -2.00 3.04
CA ARG A 135 13.09 -0.54 3.16
C ARG A 135 12.33 0.05 1.98
N GLU A 136 12.68 -0.31 0.75
CA GLU A 136 11.97 0.14 -0.45
C GLU A 136 10.49 -0.25 -0.43
N ILE A 137 10.16 -1.48 0.02
CA ILE A 137 8.77 -1.92 0.19
C ILE A 137 8.04 -1.05 1.22
N ASN A 138 8.67 -0.82 2.38
CA ASN A 138 8.09 0.01 3.43
C ASN A 138 7.87 1.46 2.98
N GLU A 139 8.83 2.03 2.26
CA GLU A 139 8.74 3.37 1.68
C GLU A 139 7.65 3.46 0.62
N ALA A 140 7.52 2.45 -0.25
CA ALA A 140 6.44 2.38 -1.23
C ALA A 140 5.06 2.33 -0.57
N LEU A 141 4.90 1.51 0.49
CA LEU A 141 3.66 1.46 1.26
C LEU A 141 3.35 2.81 1.92
N TYR A 142 4.35 3.44 2.54
CA TYR A 142 4.21 4.75 3.15
C TYR A 142 3.88 5.85 2.14
N ALA A 143 4.49 5.82 0.95
CA ALA A 143 4.20 6.75 -0.14
C ALA A 143 2.74 6.60 -0.62
N SER A 144 2.22 5.38 -0.71
CA SER A 144 0.81 5.13 -1.00
C SER A 144 -0.13 5.73 0.05
N PHE A 145 0.15 5.52 1.34
CA PHE A 145 -0.63 6.14 2.43
C PHE A 145 -0.64 7.66 2.36
N ARG A 146 0.54 8.28 2.18
CA ARG A 146 0.62 9.75 2.05
C ARG A 146 -0.18 10.25 0.85
N THR A 147 -0.07 9.56 -0.28
CA THR A 147 -0.77 9.96 -1.51
C THR A 147 -2.28 9.91 -1.32
N ASP A 148 -2.81 8.81 -0.80
CA ASP A 148 -4.25 8.63 -0.51
C ASP A 148 -4.77 9.68 0.49
N HIS A 149 -4.00 9.95 1.55
CA HIS A 149 -4.34 10.97 2.53
C HIS A 149 -4.48 12.36 1.89
N PHE A 150 -3.47 12.80 1.13
CA PHE A 150 -3.51 14.11 0.50
C PHE A 150 -4.55 14.19 -0.62
N GLU A 151 -4.82 13.10 -1.34
CA GLU A 151 -5.91 13.05 -2.32
C GLU A 151 -7.28 13.22 -1.63
N THR A 152 -7.50 12.55 -0.51
CA THR A 152 -8.73 12.69 0.29
C THR A 152 -8.91 14.13 0.77
N LEU A 153 -7.85 14.77 1.28
CA LEU A 153 -7.89 16.18 1.68
C LEU A 153 -8.14 17.14 0.51
N ARG A 154 -7.63 16.85 -0.69
CA ARG A 154 -7.93 17.66 -1.89
C ARG A 154 -9.40 17.55 -2.29
N LYS A 155 -9.92 16.32 -2.40
CA LYS A 155 -11.34 16.06 -2.71
C LYS A 155 -12.27 16.70 -1.67
N GLY A 156 -11.92 16.67 -0.39
CA GLY A 156 -12.68 17.33 0.67
C GLY A 156 -12.75 18.85 0.48
N ARG A 157 -11.63 19.49 0.12
CA ARG A 157 -11.57 20.93 -0.16
C ARG A 157 -12.31 21.32 -1.44
N GLU A 158 -12.29 20.48 -2.46
CA GLU A 158 -13.06 20.69 -3.70
C GLU A 158 -14.56 20.66 -3.41
N LYS A 159 -15.05 19.63 -2.71
CA LYS A 159 -16.46 19.54 -2.30
C LYS A 159 -16.92 20.73 -1.47
N MET A 160 -16.11 21.16 -0.49
CA MET A 160 -16.44 22.33 0.33
C MET A 160 -16.58 23.59 -0.52
N ARG A 161 -15.71 23.77 -1.52
CA ARG A 161 -15.76 24.90 -2.44
C ARG A 161 -17.01 24.87 -3.31
N GLU A 162 -17.37 23.71 -3.82
CA GLU A 162 -18.60 23.51 -4.62
C GLU A 162 -19.85 23.84 -3.80
N CYS A 163 -19.91 23.40 -2.54
CA CYS A 163 -21.02 23.74 -1.63
C CYS A 163 -21.11 25.25 -1.40
N LEU A 164 -20.01 25.91 -1.05
CA LEU A 164 -20.00 27.37 -0.83
C LEU A 164 -20.39 28.17 -2.09
N GLN A 165 -19.99 27.70 -3.27
CA GLN A 165 -20.40 28.31 -4.54
C GLN A 165 -21.91 28.11 -4.81
N SER A 166 -22.44 26.92 -4.52
CA SER A 166 -23.87 26.64 -4.65
C SER A 166 -24.70 27.50 -3.70
N ASP A 167 -24.28 27.64 -2.44
CA ASP A 167 -24.97 28.44 -1.42
C ASP A 167 -24.96 29.93 -1.79
N ALA A 168 -23.80 30.47 -2.23
CA ALA A 168 -23.71 31.85 -2.71
C ALA A 168 -24.61 32.11 -3.92
N MET A 169 -24.73 31.15 -4.84
CA MET A 169 -25.64 31.24 -5.99
C MET A 169 -27.13 31.15 -5.59
N HIS A 170 -27.45 30.41 -4.53
CA HIS A 170 -28.81 30.34 -3.97
C HIS A 170 -29.20 31.67 -3.31
N GLU A 171 -28.31 32.23 -2.48
CA GLU A 171 -28.54 33.53 -1.82
C GLU A 171 -28.71 34.68 -2.83
N LEU A 172 -27.96 34.67 -3.94
CA LEU A 172 -28.12 35.65 -5.02
C LEU A 172 -29.46 35.53 -5.76
N LYS A 173 -30.04 34.33 -5.85
CA LYS A 173 -31.36 34.11 -6.46
C LYS A 173 -32.49 34.53 -5.51
N ASP A 174 -32.36 34.23 -4.23
CA ASP A 174 -33.36 34.61 -3.21
C ASP A 174 -33.40 36.11 -2.94
N ARG A 175 -32.26 36.81 -3.11
CA ARG A 175 -32.17 38.28 -3.02
C ARG A 175 -32.74 39.03 -4.24
N LYS A 176 -33.32 38.34 -5.22
CA LYS A 176 -34.20 38.95 -6.22
C LYS A 176 -35.69 38.73 -5.87
N PRO A 177 -36.24 39.31 -4.79
CA PRO A 177 -37.68 39.41 -4.68
C PRO A 177 -38.18 40.57 -5.57
N ASN A 178 -39.09 40.25 -6.48
CA ASN A 178 -40.05 41.12 -7.15
C ASN A 178 -39.75 42.64 -7.08
N MET A 179 -39.09 43.16 -8.11
CA MET A 179 -39.35 44.54 -8.53
C MET A 179 -40.53 44.49 -9.50
N ASN A 180 -41.75 44.58 -8.97
CA ASN A 180 -42.94 45.01 -9.69
C ASN A 180 -43.66 46.05 -8.83
#